data_AF-A0A9W9NFP5-F1
#
_entry.id   AF-A0A9W9NFP5-F1
#
_cell.length_a   1.000
_cell.length_b   1.000
_cell.length_c   1.000
_cell.angle_alpha   90.00
_cell.angle_beta   90.00
_cell.angle_gamma   90.00
#
_symmetry.space_group_name_H-M   'P 1'
#
loop_
_entity.id
_entity.type
_entity.pdbx_description
1 polymer ?
#
loop_
_entity_poly.entity_id
_entity_poly.type
_entity_poly.pdbx_seq_one_letter_code
_entity_poly.pdbx_strand_id
1 'polypeptide(L)'
;MIQRTFPMISFLDLPGEIRLIIYAYSLNPNEYVGGYRKIEDLLAAETDRTRGPMCTYPRPHVKCYTPSILLLNRQITMEALHVLYRIPLNLYGTPSTYFTMRQMDITEFISEHLLQQIHHGVLRLDCASKNFVLPLLDIWCENNCLESLVVYRPKGTPMPRHHWHIVKSRLRTFSTIVPVVFHKVDSPLRANAIKSMG
;
A
#
# COMPACT_ATOMS: atom_id res chain seq x y z
N MET A 1 18.43 -40.84 -31.74
CA MET A 1 17.90 -39.59 -31.13
C MET A 1 17.91 -39.76 -29.62
N ILE A 2 18.79 -39.07 -28.90
CA ILE A 2 18.81 -39.10 -27.42
C ILE A 2 17.90 -37.96 -26.95
N GLN A 3 16.73 -38.29 -26.41
CA GLN A 3 15.89 -37.34 -25.69
C GLN A 3 16.63 -36.96 -24.41
N ARG A 4 17.20 -35.75 -24.37
CA ARG A 4 17.65 -35.15 -23.12
C ARG A 4 16.40 -34.73 -22.33
N THR A 5 15.96 -35.58 -21.42
CA THR A 5 15.00 -35.21 -20.38
C THR A 5 15.77 -34.43 -19.32
N PHE A 6 15.60 -33.10 -19.30
CA PHE A 6 16.00 -32.33 -18.12
C PHE A 6 15.12 -32.78 -16.95
N PRO A 7 15.69 -33.12 -15.78
CA PRO A 7 14.87 -33.41 -14.61
C PRO A 7 14.03 -32.18 -14.31
N MET A 8 12.71 -32.37 -14.18
CA MET A 8 11.84 -31.31 -13.68
C MET A 8 12.18 -31.10 -12.21
N ILE A 9 12.97 -30.07 -11.95
CA ILE A 9 13.25 -29.61 -10.59
C ILE A 9 11.97 -28.96 -10.07
N SER A 10 11.43 -29.46 -8.96
CA SER A 10 10.30 -28.82 -8.30
C SER A 10 10.76 -27.54 -7.63
N PHE A 11 9.87 -26.55 -7.51
CA PHE A 11 10.17 -25.31 -6.81
C PHE A 11 10.58 -25.54 -5.34
N LEU A 12 10.02 -26.57 -4.68
CA LEU A 12 10.38 -26.93 -3.31
C LEU A 12 11.74 -27.63 -3.19
N ASP A 13 12.28 -28.15 -4.29
CA ASP A 13 13.62 -28.75 -4.32
C ASP A 13 14.72 -27.68 -4.34
N LEU A 14 14.36 -26.41 -4.61
CA LEU A 14 15.28 -25.28 -4.52
C LEU A 14 15.65 -25.01 -3.06
N PRO A 15 16.89 -24.61 -2.76
CA PRO A 15 17.28 -24.14 -1.43
C PRO A 15 16.40 -22.97 -0.96
N GLY A 16 16.17 -22.88 0.36
CA GLY A 16 15.29 -21.88 0.95
C GLY A 16 15.72 -20.46 0.59
N GLU A 17 17.01 -20.19 0.52
CA GLU A 17 17.59 -18.90 0.14
C GLU A 17 17.16 -18.47 -1.27
N ILE A 18 17.14 -19.43 -2.20
CA ILE A 18 16.72 -19.17 -3.58
C ILE A 18 15.21 -18.91 -3.63
N ARG A 19 14.41 -19.66 -2.87
CA ARG A 19 12.97 -19.42 -2.77
C ARG A 19 12.66 -18.03 -2.21
N LEU A 20 13.38 -17.60 -1.17
CA LEU A 20 13.26 -16.26 -0.59
C LEU A 20 13.51 -15.16 -1.63
N ILE A 21 14.54 -15.31 -2.47
CA ILE A 21 14.82 -14.38 -3.56
C ILE A 21 13.65 -14.37 -4.55
N ILE A 22 13.14 -15.53 -4.95
CA ILE A 22 12.00 -15.63 -5.87
C ILE A 22 10.74 -14.98 -5.28
N TYR A 23 10.47 -15.15 -3.98
CA TYR A 23 9.37 -14.48 -3.30
C TYR A 23 9.51 -12.97 -3.35
N ALA A 24 10.71 -12.43 -3.10
CA ALA A 24 10.95 -10.99 -3.14
C ALA A 24 10.68 -10.37 -4.53
N TYR A 25 10.93 -11.11 -5.61
CA TYR A 25 10.65 -10.65 -6.97
C TYR A 25 9.21 -10.90 -7.45
N SER A 26 8.54 -11.91 -6.90
CA SER A 26 7.18 -12.30 -7.32
C SER A 26 6.07 -11.58 -6.55
N LEU A 27 6.41 -10.95 -5.42
CA LEU A 27 5.46 -10.26 -4.56
C LEU A 27 5.68 -8.76 -4.60
N ASN A 28 4.61 -8.02 -4.86
CA ASN A 28 4.63 -6.57 -4.80
C ASN A 28 3.40 -6.05 -4.06
N PRO A 29 3.53 -5.65 -2.78
CA PRO A 29 2.39 -5.15 -2.01
C PRO A 29 1.89 -3.77 -2.49
N ASN A 30 2.61 -3.12 -3.41
CA ASN A 30 2.29 -1.79 -3.94
C ASN A 30 1.47 -1.83 -5.24
N GLU A 31 1.08 -3.01 -5.73
CA GLU A 31 0.30 -3.15 -6.98
C GLU A 31 -1.08 -2.49 -6.91
N TYR A 32 -1.63 -2.31 -5.70
CA TYR A 32 -2.92 -1.68 -5.45
C TYR A 32 -3.01 -0.26 -6.05
N VAL A 33 -1.87 0.42 -6.28
CA VAL A 33 -1.79 1.73 -6.95
C VAL A 33 -2.33 1.68 -8.39
N GLY A 34 -2.29 0.51 -9.03
CA GLY A 34 -2.98 0.30 -10.30
C GLY A 34 -4.50 0.45 -10.18
N GLY A 35 -5.07 0.07 -9.03
CA GLY A 35 -6.47 0.32 -8.69
C GLY A 35 -6.79 1.81 -8.57
N TYR A 36 -5.90 2.61 -7.98
CA TYR A 36 -6.09 4.08 -7.90
C TYR A 36 -6.16 4.70 -9.28
N ARG A 37 -5.22 4.35 -10.16
CA ARG A 37 -5.20 4.84 -11.54
C ARG A 37 -6.48 4.49 -12.30
N LYS A 38 -6.99 3.25 -12.16
CA LYS A 38 -8.27 2.87 -12.77
C LYS A 38 -9.43 3.72 -12.28
N ILE A 39 -9.47 4.07 -10.99
CA ILE A 39 -10.49 4.98 -10.45
C ILE A 39 -10.33 6.38 -11.03
N GLU A 40 -9.11 6.90 -11.10
CA GLU A 40 -8.80 8.21 -11.68
C GLU A 40 -9.15 8.29 -13.18
N ASP A 41 -8.87 7.24 -13.95
CA ASP A 41 -9.23 7.14 -15.37
C ASP A 41 -10.75 7.14 -15.56
N LEU A 42 -11.48 6.42 -14.69
CA LEU A 42 -12.95 6.45 -14.68
C LEU A 42 -13.48 7.84 -14.35
N LEU A 43 -12.85 8.59 -13.44
CA LEU A 43 -13.22 9.99 -13.17
C LEU A 43 -13.03 10.88 -14.39
N ALA A 44 -11.86 10.80 -15.02
CA ALA A 44 -11.50 11.64 -16.14
C ALA A 44 -12.46 11.40 -17.31
N ALA A 45 -12.80 10.14 -17.57
CA ALA A 45 -13.80 9.77 -18.56
C ALA A 45 -15.21 10.28 -18.23
N GLU A 46 -15.60 10.33 -16.95
CA GLU A 46 -16.94 10.77 -16.53
C GLU A 46 -17.09 12.30 -16.49
N THR A 47 -16.02 13.05 -16.28
CA THR A 47 -16.05 14.53 -16.39
C THR A 47 -16.30 15.03 -17.82
N ASP A 48 -16.16 14.16 -18.83
CA ASP A 48 -16.42 14.45 -20.22
C ASP A 48 -17.89 14.13 -20.58
N ARG A 49 -18.77 15.08 -20.25
CA ARG A 49 -20.08 15.38 -20.90
C ARG A 49 -21.32 14.54 -20.53
N THR A 50 -22.38 15.29 -20.17
CA THR A 50 -23.81 15.03 -20.47
C THR A 50 -24.58 13.93 -19.74
N ARG A 51 -24.11 13.39 -18.63
CA ARG A 51 -24.86 12.35 -17.90
C ARG A 51 -25.43 12.86 -16.57
N GLY A 52 -26.57 12.30 -16.18
CA GLY A 52 -27.46 12.73 -15.10
C GLY A 52 -26.86 12.73 -13.68
N PRO A 53 -27.69 12.80 -12.63
CA PRO A 53 -27.21 13.02 -11.27
C PRO A 53 -26.27 11.90 -10.79
N MET A 54 -25.15 12.28 -10.17
CA MET A 54 -24.06 11.37 -9.75
C MET A 54 -24.48 10.20 -8.84
N CYS A 55 -25.65 10.28 -8.22
CA CYS A 55 -26.21 9.23 -7.36
C CYS A 55 -26.74 8.01 -8.13
N THR A 56 -26.88 8.08 -9.46
CA THR A 56 -27.36 6.94 -10.28
C THR A 56 -26.23 6.07 -10.82
N TYR A 57 -24.97 6.50 -10.69
CA TYR A 57 -23.84 5.71 -11.18
C TYR A 57 -23.52 4.55 -10.23
N PRO A 58 -23.30 3.34 -10.78
CA PRO A 58 -22.89 2.20 -9.99
C PRO A 58 -21.52 2.47 -9.37
N ARG A 59 -21.34 2.02 -8.13
CA ARG A 59 -20.08 2.16 -7.41
C ARG A 59 -18.98 1.40 -8.17
N PRO A 60 -17.83 2.02 -8.45
CA PRO A 60 -16.72 1.31 -9.06
C PRO A 60 -16.22 0.27 -8.08
N HIS A 61 -16.36 -1.00 -8.45
CA HIS A 61 -15.86 -2.12 -7.65
C HIS A 61 -14.42 -2.43 -8.06
N VAL A 62 -13.49 -2.17 -7.16
CA VAL A 62 -12.08 -2.55 -7.35
C VAL A 62 -11.94 -4.02 -7.01
N LYS A 63 -11.60 -4.84 -7.99
CA LYS A 63 -11.30 -6.25 -7.75
C LYS A 63 -9.94 -6.36 -7.05
N CYS A 64 -9.93 -6.82 -5.81
CA CYS A 64 -8.71 -7.21 -5.12
C CYS A 64 -8.13 -8.47 -5.78
N TYR A 65 -6.81 -8.50 -5.94
CA TYR A 65 -6.10 -9.63 -6.52
C TYR A 65 -5.14 -10.23 -5.48
N THR A 66 -5.16 -11.55 -5.36
CA THR A 66 -4.20 -12.30 -4.54
C THR A 66 -3.12 -12.87 -5.47
N PRO A 67 -1.83 -12.55 -5.25
CA PRO A 67 -0.73 -13.09 -6.05
C PRO A 67 -0.79 -14.62 -6.16
N SER A 68 -0.69 -15.15 -7.38
CA SER A 68 -0.83 -16.59 -7.64
C SER A 68 0.14 -17.46 -6.84
N ILE A 69 1.34 -16.94 -6.52
CA ILE A 69 2.33 -17.64 -5.68
C ILE A 69 1.77 -18.01 -4.30
N LEU A 70 0.88 -17.18 -3.73
CA LEU A 70 0.25 -17.41 -2.43
C LEU A 70 -0.86 -18.47 -2.49
N LEU A 71 -1.28 -18.87 -3.69
CA LEU A 71 -2.36 -19.84 -3.93
C LEU A 71 -1.84 -21.24 -4.27
N LEU A 72 -0.52 -21.42 -4.42
CA LEU A 72 0.05 -22.69 -4.89
C LEU A 72 0.07 -23.79 -3.82
N ASN A 73 0.62 -23.50 -2.64
CA ASN A 73 0.85 -24.50 -1.60
C ASN A 73 1.01 -23.83 -0.23
N ARG A 74 0.50 -24.45 0.84
CA ARG A 74 0.57 -23.91 2.21
C ARG A 74 1.98 -23.53 2.66
N GLN A 75 2.99 -24.38 2.38
CA GLN A 75 4.38 -24.08 2.75
C GLN A 75 4.87 -22.84 1.99
N ILE A 76 4.63 -22.81 0.67
CA ILE A 76 4.98 -21.67 -0.19
C ILE A 76 4.30 -20.40 0.32
N THR A 77 3.01 -20.47 0.65
CA THR A 77 2.26 -19.34 1.20
C THR A 77 2.86 -18.84 2.50
N MET A 78 3.23 -19.72 3.44
CA MET A 78 3.83 -19.31 4.71
C MET A 78 5.19 -18.65 4.52
N GLU A 79 6.07 -19.24 3.70
CA GLU A 79 7.39 -18.65 3.41
C GLU A 79 7.26 -17.31 2.67
N ALA A 80 6.36 -17.25 1.68
CA ALA A 80 6.12 -16.07 0.86
C ALA A 80 5.47 -14.92 1.66
N LEU A 81 4.51 -15.20 2.55
CA LEU A 81 3.90 -14.18 3.42
C LEU A 81 4.94 -13.55 4.36
N HIS A 82 5.84 -14.36 4.93
CA HIS A 82 6.91 -13.84 5.76
C HIS A 82 7.83 -12.88 5.00
N VAL A 83 8.07 -13.12 3.70
CA VAL A 83 8.76 -12.16 2.83
C VAL A 83 7.88 -10.94 2.53
N LEU A 84 6.60 -11.15 2.18
CA LEU A 84 5.66 -10.08 1.83
C LEU A 84 5.57 -9.00 2.92
N TYR A 85 5.44 -9.41 4.19
CA TYR A 85 5.28 -8.49 5.31
C TYR A 85 6.51 -7.61 5.58
N ARG A 86 7.69 -8.05 5.11
CA ARG A 86 8.95 -7.30 5.20
C ARG A 86 9.17 -6.34 4.03
N ILE A 87 8.41 -6.47 2.94
CA ILE A 87 8.51 -5.53 1.81
C ILE A 87 7.86 -4.20 2.23
N PRO A 88 8.55 -3.05 2.07
CA PRO A 88 7.97 -1.76 2.44
C PRO A 88 6.69 -1.45 1.65
N LEU A 89 5.62 -1.15 2.38
CA LEU A 89 4.35 -0.75 1.80
C LEU A 89 4.29 0.77 1.66
N ASN A 90 4.28 1.25 0.42
CA ASN A 90 4.12 2.65 0.08
C ASN A 90 2.63 2.98 0.03
N LEU A 91 2.19 3.79 0.98
CA LEU A 91 0.82 4.23 1.14
C LEU A 91 0.67 5.67 0.66
N TYR A 92 -0.11 5.81 -0.41
CA TYR A 92 -0.55 7.07 -0.97
C TYR A 92 -1.96 7.39 -0.48
N GLY A 93 -2.31 8.68 -0.38
CA GLY A 93 -3.67 9.06 -0.04
C GLY A 93 -4.68 8.45 -1.01
N THR A 94 -5.81 7.95 -0.48
CA THR A 94 -6.88 7.40 -1.33
C THR A 94 -7.36 8.46 -2.32
N PRO A 95 -7.72 8.06 -3.56
CA PRO A 95 -8.27 8.99 -4.55
C PRO A 95 -9.40 9.81 -3.91
N SER A 96 -9.34 11.13 -4.07
CA SER A 96 -10.29 12.06 -3.46
C SER A 96 -11.62 12.04 -4.24
N THR A 97 -12.28 10.89 -4.24
CA THR A 97 -13.49 10.70 -5.00
C THR A 97 -14.67 10.60 -4.06
N TYR A 98 -15.53 11.60 -4.11
CA TYR A 98 -16.95 11.44 -3.82
C TYR A 98 -17.65 10.72 -4.97
N PHE A 99 -17.05 9.65 -5.51
CA PHE A 99 -17.82 8.73 -6.34
C PHE A 99 -18.88 8.16 -5.39
N THR A 100 -20.16 8.40 -5.67
CA THR A 100 -21.29 7.94 -4.83
C THR A 100 -21.39 8.52 -3.41
N MET A 101 -21.03 9.81 -3.20
CA MET A 101 -21.20 10.50 -1.89
C MET A 101 -20.46 9.85 -0.69
N ARG A 102 -19.51 8.94 -0.92
CA ARG A 102 -18.74 8.26 0.14
C ARG A 102 -17.24 8.32 -0.16
N GLN A 103 -16.46 8.60 0.88
CA GLN A 103 -15.00 8.53 0.81
C GLN A 103 -14.55 7.05 0.72
N MET A 104 -13.70 6.73 -0.24
CA MET A 104 -13.08 5.40 -0.36
C MET A 104 -12.06 5.19 0.76
N ASP A 105 -12.10 4.00 1.36
CA ASP A 105 -11.14 3.56 2.37
C ASP A 105 -9.99 2.76 1.74
N ILE A 106 -8.81 2.77 2.38
CA ILE A 106 -7.64 1.99 1.93
C ILE A 106 -7.92 0.48 1.96
N THR A 107 -8.80 0.06 2.88
CA THR A 107 -9.24 -1.34 3.04
C THR A 107 -9.99 -1.87 1.81
N GLU A 108 -10.50 -0.99 0.94
CA GLU A 108 -11.11 -1.36 -0.34
C GLU A 108 -10.07 -1.79 -1.39
N PHE A 109 -8.79 -1.51 -1.16
CA PHE A 109 -7.69 -1.80 -2.08
C PHE A 109 -6.67 -2.78 -1.52
N ILE A 110 -6.48 -2.76 -0.19
CA ILE A 110 -5.53 -3.60 0.53
C ILE A 110 -6.27 -4.24 1.69
N SER A 111 -6.14 -5.54 1.89
CA SER A 111 -6.79 -6.17 3.03
C SER A 111 -6.26 -5.60 4.34
N GLU A 112 -7.16 -5.41 5.30
CA GLU A 112 -6.82 -4.96 6.64
C GLU A 112 -5.79 -5.88 7.30
N HIS A 113 -5.94 -7.19 7.12
CA HIS A 113 -4.97 -8.17 7.61
C HIS A 113 -3.55 -7.94 7.08
N LEU A 114 -3.40 -7.59 5.79
CA LEU A 114 -2.08 -7.25 5.25
C LEU A 114 -1.55 -5.96 5.89
N LEU A 115 -2.39 -4.94 6.02
CA LEU A 115 -2.02 -3.67 6.68
C LEU A 115 -1.56 -3.89 8.13
N GLN A 116 -2.20 -4.78 8.87
CA GLN A 116 -1.85 -5.10 10.25
C GLN A 116 -0.52 -5.86 10.40
N GLN A 117 -0.16 -6.66 9.39
CA GLN A 117 1.00 -7.57 9.45
C GLN A 117 2.27 -6.96 8.85
N ILE A 118 2.22 -5.82 8.16
CA ILE A 118 3.43 -5.21 7.59
C ILE A 118 4.39 -4.68 8.66
N HIS A 119 5.69 -4.83 8.39
CA HIS A 119 6.76 -4.38 9.28
C HIS A 119 7.21 -2.95 8.94
N HIS A 120 7.15 -2.57 7.67
CA HIS A 120 7.66 -1.27 7.21
C HIS A 120 6.61 -0.52 6.40
N GLY A 121 6.12 0.59 6.95
CA GLY A 121 5.15 1.48 6.31
C GLY A 121 5.81 2.74 5.78
N VAL A 122 5.41 3.18 4.58
CA VAL A 122 5.89 4.43 3.97
C VAL A 122 4.69 5.28 3.56
N LEU A 123 4.38 6.32 4.33
CA LEU A 123 3.33 7.28 4.02
C LEU A 123 3.84 8.39 3.10
N ARG A 124 3.23 8.48 1.91
CA ARG A 124 3.55 9.48 0.89
C ARG A 124 2.36 10.41 0.74
N LEU A 125 2.37 11.48 1.52
CA LEU A 125 1.22 12.37 1.69
C LEU A 125 1.49 13.72 1.04
N ASP A 126 0.88 13.96 -0.12
CA ASP A 126 0.78 15.31 -0.69
C ASP A 126 -0.19 16.18 0.12
N CYS A 127 -1.32 15.59 0.53
CA CYS A 127 -2.29 16.17 1.44
C CYS A 127 -2.44 15.30 2.70
N ALA A 128 -2.59 15.93 3.88
CA ALA A 128 -2.81 15.21 5.13
C ALA A 128 -4.30 14.93 5.35
N SER A 129 -4.89 13.99 4.60
CA SER A 129 -6.28 13.60 4.88
C SER A 129 -6.36 12.87 6.22
N LYS A 130 -6.99 13.50 7.23
CA LYS A 130 -7.21 12.88 8.55
C LYS A 130 -8.02 11.58 8.44
N ASN A 131 -8.96 11.54 7.49
CA ASN A 131 -9.83 10.39 7.26
C ASN A 131 -9.10 9.22 6.62
N PHE A 132 -7.88 9.43 6.09
CA PHE A 132 -7.01 8.37 5.59
C PHE A 132 -6.00 7.95 6.65
N VAL A 133 -5.32 8.93 7.28
CA VAL A 133 -4.21 8.63 8.19
C VAL A 133 -4.70 8.05 9.51
N LEU A 134 -5.79 8.57 10.09
CA LEU A 134 -6.21 8.11 11.42
C LEU A 134 -6.67 6.65 11.44
N PRO A 135 -7.57 6.19 10.54
CA PRO A 135 -7.95 4.78 10.50
C PRO A 135 -6.76 3.86 10.28
N LEU A 136 -5.78 4.28 9.48
CA LEU A 136 -4.58 3.51 9.24
C LEU A 136 -3.72 3.36 10.50
N LEU A 137 -3.61 4.41 11.32
CA LEU A 137 -2.94 4.31 12.61
C LEU A 137 -3.69 3.36 13.56
N ASP A 138 -5.03 3.38 13.54
CA ASP A 138 -5.85 2.47 14.36
C ASP A 138 -5.62 1.01 13.94
N ILE A 139 -5.62 0.72 12.62
CA ILE A 139 -5.31 -0.62 12.06
C ILE A 139 -3.92 -1.09 12.52
N TRP A 140 -2.90 -0.22 12.46
CA TRP A 140 -1.54 -0.60 12.88
C TRP A 140 -1.41 -0.79 14.39
N CYS A 141 -2.20 -0.10 15.21
CA CYS A 141 -2.20 -0.28 16.66
C CYS A 141 -2.70 -1.66 17.09
N GLU A 142 -3.56 -2.33 16.30
CA GLU A 142 -4.24 -3.55 16.73
C GLU A 142 -3.31 -4.75 16.91
N ASN A 143 -2.41 -5.00 15.94
CA ASN A 143 -1.44 -6.10 16.00
C ASN A 143 0.00 -5.64 16.28
N ASN A 144 0.29 -4.34 16.11
CA ASN A 144 1.59 -3.72 16.39
C ASN A 144 2.81 -4.44 15.74
N CYS A 145 2.63 -5.03 14.55
CA CYS A 145 3.72 -5.65 13.79
C CYS A 145 4.62 -4.63 13.08
N LEU A 146 4.19 -3.36 13.04
CA LEU A 146 4.91 -2.29 12.36
C LEU A 146 6.18 -1.91 13.14
N GLU A 147 7.33 -2.18 12.56
CA GLU A 147 8.65 -1.87 13.13
C GLU A 147 9.10 -0.44 12.80
N SER A 148 8.66 0.12 11.67
CA SER A 148 9.06 1.47 11.27
C SER A 148 8.03 2.15 10.37
N LEU A 149 7.83 3.45 10.56
CA LEU A 149 6.98 4.28 9.72
C LEU A 149 7.76 5.48 9.16
N VAL A 150 7.83 5.59 7.83
CA VAL A 150 8.45 6.73 7.15
C VAL A 150 7.36 7.62 6.57
N VAL A 151 7.41 8.92 6.86
CA VAL A 151 6.40 9.90 6.42
C VAL A 151 7.05 10.97 5.54
N TYR A 152 6.71 10.96 4.26
CA TYR A 152 7.07 12.00 3.30
C TYR A 152 5.98 13.06 3.24
N ARG A 153 6.39 14.32 3.41
CA ARG A 153 5.52 15.50 3.32
C ARG A 153 6.11 16.57 2.41
N PRO A 154 5.27 17.42 1.78
CA PRO A 154 5.76 18.48 0.92
C PRO A 154 6.54 19.53 1.73
N LYS A 155 7.61 20.09 1.14
CA LYS A 155 8.36 21.23 1.70
C LYS A 155 7.55 22.53 1.70
N GLY A 156 6.68 22.71 0.71
CA GLY A 156 5.81 23.88 0.57
C GLY A 156 4.74 23.97 1.66
N THR A 157 4.08 25.13 1.78
CA THR A 157 2.98 25.33 2.75
C THR A 157 1.88 24.30 2.51
N PRO A 158 1.64 23.37 3.46
CA PRO A 158 0.62 22.36 3.28
C PRO A 158 -0.76 23.01 3.39
N MET A 159 -1.55 22.98 2.32
CA MET A 159 -2.98 23.25 2.39
C MET A 159 -3.76 21.94 2.54
N PRO A 160 -4.72 21.83 3.48
CA PRO A 160 -5.05 22.76 4.57
C PRO A 160 -4.13 22.57 5.79
N ARG A 161 -3.60 23.66 6.36
CA ARG A 161 -2.68 23.64 7.52
C ARG A 161 -3.25 22.91 8.75
N HIS A 162 -4.56 23.01 8.96
CA HIS A 162 -5.26 22.36 10.07
C HIS A 162 -5.15 20.83 9.99
N HIS A 163 -5.37 20.22 8.83
CA HIS A 163 -5.38 18.76 8.76
C HIS A 163 -4.00 18.17 9.06
N TRP A 164 -2.95 18.85 8.58
CA TRP A 164 -1.58 18.51 8.93
C TRP A 164 -1.27 18.67 10.41
N HIS A 165 -1.86 19.65 11.11
CA HIS A 165 -1.68 19.78 12.55
C HIS A 165 -2.20 18.55 13.29
N ILE A 166 -3.43 18.10 12.99
CA ILE A 166 -4.02 16.91 13.61
C ILE A 166 -3.23 15.65 13.27
N VAL A 167 -2.95 15.43 11.98
CA VAL A 167 -2.21 14.25 11.51
C VAL A 167 -0.82 14.20 12.15
N LYS A 168 -0.11 15.34 12.19
CA LYS A 168 1.21 15.42 12.84
C LYS A 168 1.12 15.16 14.34
N SER A 169 0.09 15.68 15.01
CA SER A 169 -0.12 15.43 16.44
C SER A 169 -0.32 13.93 16.71
N ARG A 170 -1.16 13.27 15.91
CA ARG A 170 -1.44 11.83 16.06
C ARG A 170 -0.25 10.96 15.70
N LEU A 171 0.48 11.29 14.63
CA LEU A 171 1.72 10.61 14.27
C LEU A 171 2.82 10.77 15.35
N ARG A 172 2.86 11.90 16.06
CA ARG A 172 3.76 12.08 17.22
C ARG A 172 3.34 11.25 18.43
N THR A 173 2.05 11.07 18.66
CA THR A 173 1.58 10.14 19.68
C THR A 173 1.92 8.70 19.28
N PHE A 174 1.66 8.33 18.04
CA PHE A 174 2.00 7.02 17.48
C PHE A 174 3.51 6.75 17.51
N SER A 175 4.35 7.78 17.41
CA SER A 175 5.81 7.61 17.50
C SER A 175 6.33 7.15 18.87
N THR A 176 5.47 7.11 19.89
CA THR A 176 5.78 6.48 21.18
C THR A 176 5.74 4.95 21.13
N ILE A 177 5.04 4.38 20.12
CA ILE A 177 4.86 2.95 19.93
C ILE A 177 5.82 2.45 18.85
N VAL A 178 5.85 3.13 17.70
CA VAL A 178 6.65 2.75 16.52
C VAL A 178 7.56 3.90 16.11
N PRO A 179 8.84 3.68 15.76
CA PRO A 179 9.69 4.72 15.19
C PRO A 179 9.07 5.40 13.96
N VAL A 180 8.80 6.72 14.05
CA VAL A 180 8.29 7.53 12.93
C VAL A 180 9.34 8.53 12.45
N VAL A 181 9.75 8.42 11.18
CA VAL A 181 10.73 9.32 10.56
C VAL A 181 10.03 10.26 9.57
N PHE A 182 10.25 11.57 9.70
CA PHE A 182 9.65 12.57 8.82
C PHE A 182 10.66 13.12 7.81
N HIS A 183 10.33 13.03 6.53
CA HIS A 183 11.08 13.65 5.45
C HIS A 183 10.29 14.79 4.80
N LYS A 184 10.94 15.95 4.63
CA LYS A 184 10.40 17.05 3.84
C LYS A 184 10.98 16.97 2.43
N VAL A 185 10.13 16.78 1.44
CA VAL A 185 10.52 16.62 0.04
C VAL A 185 9.71 17.53 -0.87
N ASP A 186 10.22 17.86 -2.05
CA ASP A 186 9.51 18.71 -3.01
C ASP A 186 8.30 17.97 -3.63
N SER A 187 8.41 16.65 -3.80
CA SER A 187 7.34 15.80 -4.31
C SER A 187 7.26 14.48 -3.53
N PRO A 188 6.38 14.37 -2.52
CA PRO A 188 6.18 13.17 -1.70
C PRO A 188 5.86 11.90 -2.50
N LEU A 189 5.06 12.03 -3.56
CA LEU A 189 4.70 10.88 -4.42
C LEU A 189 5.88 10.34 -5.23
N ARG A 190 6.88 11.18 -5.53
CA ARG A 190 8.03 10.84 -6.40
C ARG A 190 9.35 10.72 -5.64
N ALA A 191 9.34 10.94 -4.33
CA ALA A 191 10.56 10.87 -3.53
C ALA A 191 11.10 9.43 -3.55
N ASN A 192 12.27 9.22 -4.12
CA ASN A 192 12.93 7.92 -4.01
C ASN A 192 13.13 7.62 -2.51
N ALA A 193 12.80 6.40 -2.08
CA ALA A 193 13.11 5.94 -0.73
C ALA A 193 14.63 5.78 -0.61
N ILE A 194 15.35 6.89 -0.51
CA ILE A 194 16.82 6.92 -0.44
C ILE A 194 17.21 7.28 0.98
N LYS A 195 17.83 6.29 1.63
CA LYS A 195 18.68 6.35 2.84
C LYS A 195 17.97 6.60 4.17
N SER A 196 17.47 5.52 4.77
CA SER A 196 17.40 5.37 6.23
C SER A 196 17.69 3.91 6.65
N MET A 197 18.80 3.35 6.16
CA MET A 197 19.49 2.22 6.78
C MET A 197 20.97 2.55 6.69
N GLY A 198 21.46 3.17 7.75
CA GLY A 198 22.85 3.49 8.04
C GLY A 198 22.96 3.55 9.55
#